data_AF-A0A382GZI1-F1
#
_entry.id   AF-A0A382GZI1-F1
#
_cell.length_a   1.000
_cell.length_b   1.000
_cell.length_c   1.000
_cell.angle_alpha   90.00
_cell.angle_beta   90.00
_cell.angle_gamma   90.00
#
_symmetry.space_group_name_H-M   'P 1'
#
loop_
_entity.id
_entity.type
_entity.pdbx_description
1 polymer ?
#
loop_
_entity_poly.entity_id
_entity_poly.type
_entity_poly.pdbx_seq_one_letter_code
_entity_poly.pdbx_strand_id
1 'polypeptide(L)'
;MKENFKQERVNLAAAFRWAARLNMHEAVANHFSFAVSDDGSQFLLNPIGVHFSEICASDLILLDSNDSSTMSQPNAPDPTAWAIHGAMHRNNPQARCILHVHPKYATILSSLDDKEMKPIDQNTMRFYERVSIDRDFSGMGLGKEAERLSTLLGDNPVLLMGNHGVLTAAMTVASAFDELYYFERSCQT
;
A
#
# COMPACT_ATOMS: atom_id res chain seq x y z
N MET A 1 -20.20 -15.47 -2.91
CA MET A 1 -19.18 -14.43 -3.18
C MET A 1 -19.95 -13.16 -3.51
N LYS A 2 -19.59 -11.98 -2.98
CA LYS A 2 -20.15 -10.72 -3.53
C LYS A 2 -19.71 -10.68 -5.01
N GLU A 3 -20.65 -10.68 -5.96
CA GLU A 3 -20.36 -10.85 -7.39
C GLU A 3 -19.50 -9.72 -7.97
N ASN A 4 -19.54 -8.52 -7.37
CA ASN A 4 -18.82 -7.35 -7.85
C ASN A 4 -17.29 -7.49 -7.65
N PHE A 5 -16.53 -7.15 -8.69
CA PHE A 5 -15.06 -7.06 -8.70
C PHE A 5 -14.34 -8.37 -8.37
N LYS A 6 -14.88 -9.49 -8.87
CA LYS A 6 -14.39 -10.84 -8.56
C LYS A 6 -12.89 -11.01 -8.88
N GLN A 7 -12.42 -10.51 -10.02
CA GLN A 7 -11.04 -10.71 -10.44
C GLN A 7 -10.06 -9.88 -9.60
N GLU A 8 -10.42 -8.64 -9.31
CA GLU A 8 -9.66 -7.72 -8.45
C GLU A 8 -9.52 -8.31 -7.05
N ARG A 9 -10.62 -8.84 -6.51
CA ARG A 9 -10.64 -9.51 -5.21
C ARG A 9 -9.72 -10.74 -5.15
N VAL A 10 -9.76 -11.58 -6.19
CA VAL A 10 -8.91 -12.76 -6.29
C VAL A 10 -7.43 -12.38 -6.39
N ASN A 11 -7.11 -11.38 -7.22
CA ASN A 11 -5.74 -10.91 -7.39
C ASN A 11 -5.19 -10.30 -6.09
N LEU A 12 -5.97 -9.45 -5.42
CA LEU A 12 -5.55 -8.82 -4.17
C LEU A 12 -5.39 -9.85 -3.04
N ALA A 13 -6.31 -10.82 -2.94
CA ALA A 13 -6.16 -11.96 -2.02
C ALA A 13 -4.87 -12.76 -2.29
N ALA A 14 -4.50 -12.98 -3.55
CA ALA A 14 -3.24 -13.63 -3.89
C ALA A 14 -2.02 -12.81 -3.43
N ALA A 15 -2.05 -11.48 -3.58
CA ALA A 15 -1.00 -10.58 -3.11
C ALA A 15 -0.84 -10.64 -1.58
N PHE A 16 -1.93 -10.61 -0.80
CA PHE A 16 -1.87 -10.79 0.66
C PHE A 16 -1.18 -12.12 1.04
N ARG A 17 -1.62 -13.23 0.43
CA ARG A 17 -1.08 -14.56 0.73
C ARG A 17 0.40 -14.68 0.35
N TRP A 18 0.85 -14.02 -0.72
CA TRP A 18 2.27 -13.98 -1.08
C TRP A 18 3.10 -13.06 -0.18
N ALA A 19 2.59 -11.89 0.19
CA ALA A 19 3.24 -11.02 1.17
C ALA A 19 3.44 -11.74 2.52
N ALA A 20 2.46 -12.54 2.96
CA ALA A 20 2.60 -13.40 4.13
C ALA A 20 3.71 -14.46 3.96
N ARG A 21 3.74 -15.18 2.84
CA ARG A 21 4.78 -16.21 2.55
C ARG A 21 6.20 -15.64 2.49
N LEU A 22 6.32 -14.36 2.11
CA LEU A 22 7.57 -13.62 2.03
C LEU A 22 7.89 -12.84 3.31
N ASN A 23 7.10 -13.02 4.38
CA ASN A 23 7.31 -12.39 5.69
C ASN A 23 7.26 -10.84 5.67
N MET A 24 6.39 -10.26 4.84
CA MET A 24 6.17 -8.79 4.70
C MET A 24 4.87 -8.31 5.37
N HIS A 25 4.31 -9.05 6.32
CA HIS A 25 2.91 -8.87 6.75
C HIS A 25 2.70 -8.06 8.05
N GLU A 26 3.75 -7.80 8.84
CA GLU A 26 3.70 -7.08 10.13
C GLU A 26 2.45 -7.42 10.97
N ALA A 27 2.36 -8.71 11.35
CA ALA A 27 1.19 -9.29 12.00
C ALA A 27 -0.12 -8.99 11.24
N VAL A 28 -0.93 -8.05 11.74
CA VAL A 28 -2.27 -7.72 11.22
C VAL A 28 -2.42 -6.23 10.86
N ALA A 29 -1.31 -5.47 10.85
CA ALA A 29 -1.33 -4.01 10.72
C ALA A 29 -1.35 -3.52 9.26
N ASN A 30 -0.74 -4.27 8.35
CA ASN A 30 -0.58 -3.84 6.96
C ASN A 30 -1.90 -3.85 6.18
N HIS A 31 -1.93 -3.15 5.05
CA HIS A 31 -3.15 -2.97 4.28
C HIS A 31 -2.90 -2.80 2.78
N PHE A 32 -3.68 -3.53 1.97
CA PHE A 32 -3.68 -3.40 0.50
C PHE A 32 -5.04 -2.98 0.00
N SER A 33 -5.05 -2.13 -1.03
CA SER A 33 -6.29 -1.70 -1.66
C SER A 33 -6.25 -1.71 -3.18
N PHE A 34 -7.45 -1.71 -3.77
CA PHE A 34 -7.63 -1.62 -5.21
C PHE A 34 -8.84 -0.73 -5.55
N ALA A 35 -8.62 0.40 -6.21
CA ALA A 35 -9.66 1.28 -6.71
C ALA A 35 -10.45 0.62 -7.85
N VAL A 36 -11.77 0.60 -7.69
CA VAL A 36 -12.72 -0.02 -8.62
C VAL A 36 -13.58 1.00 -9.36
N SER A 37 -13.69 2.23 -8.85
CA SER A 37 -14.25 3.37 -9.60
C SER A 37 -13.16 4.17 -10.30
N ASP A 38 -13.52 4.84 -11.39
CA ASP A 38 -12.57 5.63 -12.20
C ASP A 38 -12.02 6.86 -11.49
N ASP A 39 -12.80 7.45 -10.60
CA ASP A 39 -12.41 8.59 -9.76
C ASP A 39 -11.66 8.18 -8.49
N GLY A 40 -11.41 6.88 -8.28
CA GLY A 40 -10.72 6.36 -7.10
C GLY A 40 -11.53 6.38 -5.80
N SER A 41 -12.77 6.87 -5.81
CA SER A 41 -13.59 7.02 -4.60
C SER A 41 -14.06 5.68 -4.03
N GLN A 42 -14.26 4.67 -4.88
CA GLN A 42 -14.62 3.33 -4.45
C GLN A 42 -13.45 2.37 -4.60
N PHE A 43 -13.13 1.64 -3.53
CA PHE A 43 -12.01 0.71 -3.52
C PHE A 43 -12.21 -0.48 -2.59
N LEU A 44 -11.55 -1.58 -2.93
CA LEU A 44 -11.43 -2.77 -2.11
C LEU A 44 -10.33 -2.58 -1.07
N LEU A 45 -10.52 -3.07 0.16
CA LEU A 45 -9.51 -3.08 1.24
C LEU A 45 -9.62 -4.39 2.05
N ASN A 46 -8.55 -4.81 2.73
CA ASN A 46 -8.68 -5.85 3.75
C ASN A 46 -9.40 -5.36 5.02
N PRO A 47 -10.11 -6.26 5.71
CA PRO A 47 -10.63 -5.97 7.05
C PRO A 47 -9.48 -5.78 8.06
N ILE A 48 -9.72 -4.93 9.05
CA ILE A 48 -8.80 -4.70 10.17
C ILE A 48 -8.59 -5.99 10.99
N GLY A 49 -7.36 -6.21 11.46
CA GLY A 49 -7.07 -7.26 12.44
C GLY A 49 -7.02 -8.69 11.89
N VAL A 50 -7.11 -8.86 10.56
CA VAL A 50 -7.01 -10.17 9.91
C VAL A 50 -5.60 -10.37 9.35
N HIS A 51 -4.97 -11.48 9.72
CA HIS A 51 -3.63 -11.79 9.25
C HIS A 51 -3.63 -12.05 7.73
N PHE A 52 -2.60 -11.57 7.03
CA PHE A 52 -2.50 -11.69 5.57
C PHE A 52 -2.56 -13.14 5.07
N SER A 53 -2.11 -14.10 5.89
CA SER A 53 -2.20 -15.53 5.56
C SER A 53 -3.60 -16.10 5.63
N GLU A 54 -4.62 -15.35 6.05
CA GLU A 54 -6.01 -15.81 6.22
C GLU A 54 -6.99 -15.09 5.28
N ILE A 55 -6.59 -13.96 4.69
CA ILE A 55 -7.45 -13.15 3.80
C ILE A 55 -7.86 -13.93 2.55
N CYS A 56 -9.15 -14.07 2.31
CA CYS A 56 -9.77 -14.59 1.10
C CYS A 56 -10.40 -13.45 0.27
N ALA A 57 -10.66 -13.71 -1.01
CA ALA A 57 -11.32 -12.76 -1.92
C ALA A 57 -12.71 -12.28 -1.40
N SER A 58 -13.41 -13.15 -0.67
CA SER A 58 -14.71 -12.86 -0.02
C SER A 58 -14.62 -11.86 1.12
N ASP A 59 -13.45 -11.73 1.74
CA ASP A 59 -13.28 -11.00 3.00
C ASP A 59 -13.05 -9.51 2.75
N LEU A 60 -12.61 -9.17 1.54
CA LEU A 60 -12.33 -7.79 1.14
C LEU A 60 -13.60 -6.94 1.24
N ILE A 61 -13.48 -5.79 1.88
CA ILE A 61 -14.56 -4.83 2.02
C ILE A 61 -14.51 -3.85 0.85
N LEU A 62 -15.68 -3.48 0.33
CA LEU A 62 -15.81 -2.39 -0.63
C LEU A 62 -16.13 -1.13 0.17
N LEU A 63 -15.33 -0.10 -0.02
CA LEU A 63 -15.45 1.18 0.65
C LEU A 63 -15.78 2.27 -0.37
N ASP A 64 -16.42 3.35 0.08
CA ASP A 64 -16.73 4.53 -0.71
C ASP A 64 -16.31 5.78 0.07
N SER A 65 -15.30 6.51 -0.43
CA SER A 65 -14.77 7.71 0.23
C SER A 65 -15.73 8.88 0.26
N ASN A 66 -16.79 8.84 -0.53
CA ASN A 66 -17.85 9.83 -0.53
C ASN A 66 -18.96 9.50 0.49
N ASP A 67 -18.99 8.28 1.01
CA ASP A 67 -19.92 7.87 2.07
C ASP A 67 -19.33 8.22 3.45
N SER A 68 -19.84 9.31 4.03
CA SER A 68 -19.46 9.79 5.37
C SER A 68 -19.81 8.83 6.50
N SER A 69 -20.67 7.83 6.25
CA SER A 69 -21.04 6.81 7.23
C SER A 69 -20.04 5.65 7.31
N THR A 70 -19.11 5.51 6.34
CA THR A 70 -18.17 4.38 6.22
C THR A 70 -17.45 4.06 7.54
N MET A 71 -16.93 5.07 8.22
CA MET A 71 -16.19 4.91 9.48
C MET A 71 -17.07 4.63 10.71
N SER A 72 -18.40 4.72 10.57
CA SER A 72 -19.37 4.40 11.64
C SER A 72 -19.98 3.01 11.49
N GLN A 73 -19.63 2.26 10.43
CA GLN A 73 -20.17 0.92 10.21
C GLN A 73 -19.48 -0.12 11.10
N PRO A 74 -20.16 -1.21 11.49
CA PRO A 74 -19.58 -2.25 12.35
C PRO A 74 -18.29 -2.90 11.81
N ASN A 75 -18.10 -2.87 10.49
CA ASN A 75 -16.93 -3.42 9.79
C ASN A 75 -16.06 -2.30 9.18
N ALA A 76 -16.03 -1.13 9.81
CA ALA A 76 -15.21 0.00 9.39
C ALA A 76 -13.75 -0.42 9.16
N PRO A 77 -13.08 0.15 8.15
CA PRO A 77 -11.67 -0.11 7.90
C PRO A 77 -10.80 0.42 9.04
N ASP A 78 -9.54 -0.01 9.05
CA ASP A 78 -8.53 0.64 9.87
C ASP A 78 -8.45 2.15 9.52
N PRO A 79 -8.50 3.07 10.51
CA PRO A 79 -8.50 4.52 10.23
C PRO A 79 -7.27 5.02 9.48
N THR A 80 -6.10 4.40 9.69
CA THR A 80 -4.84 4.76 9.03
C THR A 80 -4.85 4.28 7.58
N ALA A 81 -5.30 3.05 7.35
CA ALA A 81 -5.52 2.49 6.02
C ALA A 81 -6.52 3.34 5.22
N TRP A 82 -7.62 3.75 5.87
CA TRP A 82 -8.63 4.61 5.27
C TRP A 82 -8.06 5.96 4.83
N ALA A 83 -7.35 6.63 5.73
CA ALA A 83 -6.78 7.94 5.45
C ALA A 83 -5.77 7.87 4.29
N ILE A 84 -4.77 6.99 4.39
CA ILE A 84 -3.70 6.88 3.39
C ILE A 84 -4.27 6.43 2.04
N HIS A 85 -4.98 5.30 1.98
CA HIS A 85 -5.44 4.77 0.69
C HIS A 85 -6.50 5.66 0.04
N GLY A 86 -7.38 6.29 0.84
CA GLY A 86 -8.36 7.24 0.32
C GLY A 86 -7.71 8.49 -0.28
N ALA A 87 -6.70 9.07 0.38
CA ALA A 87 -5.97 10.22 -0.17
C ALA A 87 -5.17 9.83 -1.42
N MET A 88 -4.51 8.67 -1.39
CA MET A 88 -3.71 8.17 -2.50
C MET A 88 -4.56 7.93 -3.75
N HIS A 89 -5.66 7.19 -3.65
CA HIS A 89 -6.54 6.92 -4.80
C HIS A 89 -7.15 8.18 -5.39
N ARG A 90 -7.55 9.13 -4.55
CA ARG A 90 -8.13 10.40 -4.99
C ARG A 90 -7.12 11.28 -5.74
N ASN A 91 -5.89 11.35 -5.24
CA ASN A 91 -4.88 12.28 -5.76
C ASN A 91 -4.00 11.64 -6.86
N ASN A 92 -4.02 10.31 -7.02
CA ASN A 92 -3.17 9.57 -7.95
C ASN A 92 -3.98 8.54 -8.78
N PRO A 93 -4.58 8.95 -9.92
CA PRO A 93 -5.36 8.04 -10.77
C PRO A 93 -4.60 6.80 -11.29
N GLN A 94 -3.27 6.90 -11.38
CA GLN A 94 -2.35 5.82 -11.74
C GLN A 94 -2.16 4.78 -10.62
N ALA A 95 -2.47 5.13 -9.37
CA ALA A 95 -2.30 4.29 -8.19
C ALA A 95 -3.51 3.36 -7.95
N ARG A 96 -4.06 2.72 -8.99
CA ARG A 96 -5.25 1.87 -8.85
C ARG A 96 -5.09 0.75 -7.83
N CYS A 97 -3.90 0.16 -7.73
CA CYS A 97 -3.53 -0.78 -6.69
C CYS A 97 -2.46 -0.15 -5.80
N ILE A 98 -2.69 -0.20 -4.49
CA ILE A 98 -1.77 0.31 -3.48
C ILE A 98 -1.47 -0.82 -2.51
N LEU A 99 -0.19 -1.14 -2.34
CA LEU A 99 0.28 -2.11 -1.36
C LEU A 99 1.15 -1.38 -0.34
N HIS A 100 0.70 -1.30 0.91
CA HIS A 100 1.49 -0.74 2.00
C HIS A 100 1.91 -1.85 2.96
N VAL A 101 3.21 -1.88 3.28
CA VAL A 101 3.79 -2.84 4.22
C VAL A 101 4.93 -2.23 5.03
N HIS A 102 5.25 -2.85 6.17
CA HIS A 102 6.43 -2.56 7.00
C HIS A 102 7.48 -3.69 6.95
N PRO A 103 8.03 -4.07 5.79
CA PRO A 103 8.95 -5.18 5.69
C PRO A 103 10.33 -4.77 6.23
N LYS A 104 11.07 -5.74 6.76
CA LYS A 104 12.25 -5.48 7.59
C LYS A 104 13.27 -4.54 6.94
N TYR A 105 13.67 -4.79 5.70
CA TYR A 105 14.79 -4.06 5.10
C TYR A 105 14.37 -2.68 4.60
N ALA A 106 13.21 -2.55 3.96
CA ALA A 106 12.67 -1.24 3.58
C ALA A 106 12.37 -0.37 4.80
N THR A 107 11.85 -0.93 5.89
CA THR A 107 11.63 -0.18 7.14
C THR A 107 12.95 0.32 7.73
N ILE A 108 14.03 -0.48 7.68
CA ILE A 108 15.38 -0.03 8.08
C ILE A 108 15.83 1.14 7.20
N LEU A 109 15.80 1.00 5.87
CA LEU A 109 16.19 2.07 4.94
C LEU A 109 15.37 3.34 5.19
N SER A 110 14.07 3.21 5.43
CA SER A 110 13.16 4.32 5.71
C SER A 110 13.50 5.06 7.01
N SER A 111 14.28 4.46 7.90
CA SER A 111 14.64 5.02 9.21
C SER A 111 16.03 5.66 9.25
N LEU A 112 16.82 5.57 8.17
CA LEU A 112 18.17 6.14 8.09
C LEU A 112 18.13 7.65 7.82
N ASP A 113 19.20 8.39 8.14
CA ASP A 113 19.33 9.78 7.72
C ASP A 113 19.44 9.90 6.19
N ASP A 114 20.31 9.09 5.58
CA ASP A 114 20.33 8.85 4.14
C ASP A 114 19.41 7.66 3.78
N LYS A 115 18.21 7.99 3.30
CA LYS A 115 17.16 7.03 2.91
C LYS A 115 17.24 6.65 1.43
N GLU A 116 18.21 7.18 0.68
CA GLU A 116 18.28 6.97 -0.76
C GLU A 116 18.84 5.59 -1.11
N MET A 117 18.04 4.82 -1.86
CA MET A 117 18.53 3.59 -2.48
C MET A 117 19.51 3.92 -3.60
N LYS A 118 20.79 3.59 -3.40
CA LYS A 118 21.83 3.84 -4.40
C LYS A 118 21.82 2.74 -5.48
N PRO A 119 22.07 3.07 -6.76
CA PRO A 119 22.05 2.10 -7.87
C PRO A 119 23.35 1.27 -7.91
N ILE A 120 23.48 0.29 -7.03
CA ILE A 120 24.71 -0.49 -6.84
C ILE A 120 24.73 -1.80 -7.64
N ASP A 121 23.56 -2.38 -7.90
CA ASP A 121 23.38 -3.67 -8.57
C ASP A 121 22.13 -3.66 -9.46
N GLN A 122 21.84 -4.78 -10.13
CA GLN A 122 20.72 -4.86 -11.07
C GLN A 122 19.35 -4.61 -10.41
N ASN A 123 19.12 -5.07 -9.17
CA ASN A 123 17.87 -4.85 -8.47
C ASN A 123 17.75 -3.40 -7.99
N THR A 124 18.79 -2.83 -7.38
CA THR A 124 18.75 -1.43 -6.92
C THR A 124 18.69 -0.44 -8.09
N MET A 125 19.30 -0.75 -9.23
CA MET A 125 19.21 0.06 -10.45
C MET A 125 17.77 0.20 -10.98
N ARG A 126 16.90 -0.81 -10.74
CA ARG A 126 15.47 -0.74 -11.09
C ARG A 126 14.77 0.50 -10.51
N PHE A 127 15.25 0.97 -9.36
CA PHE A 127 14.63 2.02 -8.57
C PHE A 127 15.34 3.37 -8.65
N TYR A 128 16.41 3.47 -9.44
CA TYR A 128 17.11 4.72 -9.67
C TYR A 128 16.16 5.77 -10.26
N GLU A 129 16.04 6.93 -9.58
CA GLU A 129 15.11 8.02 -9.93
C GLU A 129 13.62 7.61 -9.99
N ARG A 130 13.26 6.47 -9.38
CA ARG A 130 11.89 5.90 -9.38
C ARG A 130 11.30 5.70 -7.98
N VAL A 131 11.88 6.36 -6.97
CA VAL A 131 11.43 6.27 -5.57
C VAL A 131 11.19 7.67 -5.04
N SER A 132 9.94 7.92 -4.64
CA SER A 132 9.63 9.10 -3.83
C SER A 132 9.98 8.79 -2.38
N ILE A 133 10.61 9.75 -1.70
CA ILE A 133 11.10 9.54 -0.32
C ILE A 133 10.46 10.57 0.58
N ASP A 134 9.71 10.07 1.54
CA ASP A 134 9.23 10.85 2.66
C ASP A 134 10.34 11.04 3.71
N ARG A 135 10.57 12.30 4.07
CA ARG A 135 11.57 12.71 5.07
C ARG A 135 10.96 13.13 6.42
N ASP A 136 9.64 13.18 6.55
CA ASP A 136 8.97 13.42 7.83
C ASP A 136 8.25 12.16 8.34
N PHE A 137 7.81 12.19 9.60
CA PHE A 137 7.00 11.13 10.22
C PHE A 137 6.00 11.76 11.18
N SER A 138 4.69 11.51 11.00
CA SER A 138 3.64 12.08 11.85
C SER A 138 2.99 11.07 12.80
N GLY A 139 3.52 9.85 12.87
CA GLY A 139 3.08 8.81 13.82
C GLY A 139 2.15 7.79 13.17
N MET A 140 0.85 8.08 13.12
CA MET A 140 -0.18 7.08 12.77
C MET A 140 -0.75 7.22 11.35
N GLY A 141 -0.16 7.97 10.43
CA GLY A 141 -0.68 8.04 9.05
C GLY A 141 -2.02 8.77 8.89
N LEU A 142 -2.47 9.52 9.90
CA LEU A 142 -3.77 10.19 9.90
C LEU A 142 -3.70 11.60 9.29
N GLY A 143 -4.80 12.01 8.65
CA GLY A 143 -5.06 13.40 8.23
C GLY A 143 -3.95 13.99 7.35
N LYS A 144 -3.12 14.88 7.93
CA LYS A 144 -2.06 15.60 7.21
C LYS A 144 -1.01 14.68 6.60
N GLU A 145 -0.71 13.55 7.24
CA GLU A 145 0.27 12.60 6.73
C GLU A 145 -0.21 11.98 5.42
N ALA A 146 -1.46 11.50 5.38
CA ALA A 146 -2.05 10.92 4.18
C ALA A 146 -2.04 11.87 2.97
N GLU A 147 -2.47 13.14 3.16
CA GLU A 147 -2.45 14.14 2.07
C GLU A 147 -1.02 14.39 1.57
N ARG A 148 -0.07 14.55 2.49
CA ARG A 148 1.34 14.78 2.17
C ARG A 148 1.95 13.62 1.40
N LEU A 149 1.75 12.38 1.86
CA LEU A 149 2.19 11.16 1.18
C LEU A 149 1.60 11.06 -0.23
N SER A 150 0.29 11.34 -0.37
CA SER A 150 -0.40 11.28 -1.66
C SER A 150 0.07 12.33 -2.66
N THR A 151 0.53 13.49 -2.19
CA THR A 151 1.13 14.51 -3.05
C THR A 151 2.59 14.17 -3.38
N LEU A 152 3.29 13.52 -2.46
CA LEU A 152 4.71 13.20 -2.59
C LEU A 152 4.97 12.03 -3.54
N LEU A 153 4.03 11.08 -3.70
CA LEU A 153 4.20 9.95 -4.62
C LEU A 153 4.59 10.44 -6.02
N GLY A 154 3.88 11.43 -6.57
CA GLY A 154 4.08 11.88 -7.94
C GLY A 154 3.88 10.74 -8.95
N ASP A 155 4.75 10.65 -9.94
CA ASP A 155 4.69 9.60 -10.98
C ASP A 155 5.47 8.33 -10.61
N ASN A 156 6.05 8.27 -9.41
CA ASN A 156 6.87 7.13 -9.00
C ASN A 156 6.01 5.93 -8.55
N PRO A 157 6.46 4.70 -8.81
CA PRO A 157 5.75 3.48 -8.38
C PRO A 157 5.98 3.14 -6.90
N VAL A 158 6.99 3.75 -6.26
CA VAL A 158 7.37 3.45 -4.87
C VAL A 158 7.47 4.74 -4.07
N LEU A 159 6.87 4.72 -2.88
CA LEU A 159 7.01 5.74 -1.85
C LEU A 159 7.64 5.09 -0.61
N LEU A 160 8.87 5.47 -0.30
CA LEU A 160 9.53 5.11 0.95
C LEU A 160 9.05 6.08 2.03
N MET A 161 8.37 5.56 3.05
CA MET A 161 7.69 6.36 4.08
C MET A 161 8.59 6.49 5.30
N GLY A 162 9.03 7.71 5.62
CA GLY A 162 10.03 8.01 6.64
C GLY A 162 9.66 7.41 7.99
N ASN A 163 10.56 6.58 8.53
CA ASN A 163 10.45 5.90 9.82
C ASN A 163 9.19 5.00 9.93
N HIS A 164 8.63 4.58 8.81
CA HIS A 164 7.33 3.91 8.75
C HIS A 164 7.41 2.62 7.94
N GLY A 165 7.79 2.68 6.66
CA GLY A 165 7.79 1.51 5.79
C GLY A 165 7.76 1.89 4.33
N VAL A 166 7.07 1.11 3.50
CA VAL A 166 6.99 1.35 2.05
C VAL A 166 5.57 1.22 1.53
N LEU A 167 5.26 2.00 0.51
CA LEU A 167 4.04 1.91 -0.27
C LEU A 167 4.43 1.74 -1.74
N THR A 168 3.78 0.81 -2.44
CA THR A 168 3.90 0.67 -3.90
C THR A 168 2.55 0.94 -4.58
N ALA A 169 2.59 1.65 -5.69
CA ALA A 169 1.43 2.05 -6.47
C ALA A 169 1.55 1.59 -7.93
N ALA A 170 0.49 1.01 -8.49
CA ALA A 170 0.43 0.66 -9.91
C ALA A 170 -1.00 0.49 -10.42
N MET A 171 -1.15 0.34 -11.74
CA MET A 171 -2.47 0.10 -12.37
C MET A 171 -3.02 -1.32 -12.14
N THR A 172 -2.16 -2.28 -11.79
CA THR A 172 -2.56 -3.68 -11.56
C THR A 172 -1.95 -4.23 -10.29
N VAL A 173 -2.62 -5.21 -9.67
CA VAL A 173 -2.10 -5.91 -8.48
C VAL A 173 -0.76 -6.57 -8.76
N ALA A 174 -0.60 -7.19 -9.95
CA ALA A 174 0.64 -7.87 -10.32
C ALA A 174 1.81 -6.88 -10.42
N SER A 175 1.61 -5.73 -11.06
CA SER A 175 2.63 -4.69 -11.17
C SER A 175 3.00 -4.09 -9.80
N ALA A 176 2.01 -3.79 -8.95
CA ALA A 176 2.29 -3.27 -7.62
C ALA A 176 3.07 -4.29 -6.77
N PHE A 177 2.70 -5.57 -6.84
CA PHE A 177 3.38 -6.63 -6.10
C PHE A 177 4.81 -6.88 -6.61
N ASP A 178 5.03 -6.77 -7.93
CA ASP A 178 6.36 -6.87 -8.53
C ASP A 178 7.29 -5.75 -8.03
N GLU A 179 6.81 -4.51 -8.00
CA GLU A 179 7.57 -3.39 -7.42
C GLU A 179 7.84 -3.61 -5.93
N LEU A 180 6.86 -4.09 -5.17
CA LEU A 180 7.04 -4.36 -3.74
C LEU A 180 8.09 -5.45 -3.49
N TYR A 181 7.98 -6.57 -4.20
CA TYR A 181 8.89 -7.70 -4.08
C TYR A 181 10.33 -7.29 -4.37
N TYR A 182 10.55 -6.61 -5.50
CA TYR A 182 11.90 -6.20 -5.88
C TYR A 182 12.42 -5.07 -4.99
N PHE A 183 11.57 -4.17 -4.48
CA PHE A 183 12.02 -3.10 -3.62
C PHE A 183 12.56 -3.64 -2.29
N GLU A 184 11.82 -4.53 -1.62
CA GLU A 184 12.32 -5.17 -0.39
C GLU A 184 13.59 -6.00 -0.66
N ARG A 185 13.64 -6.70 -1.80
CA ARG A 185 14.83 -7.44 -2.23
C ARG A 185 16.03 -6.53 -2.47
N SER A 186 15.83 -5.36 -3.06
CA SER A 186 16.88 -4.35 -3.26
C SER A 186 17.40 -3.82 -1.92
N CYS A 187 16.52 -3.55 -0.96
CA CYS A 187 16.91 -3.10 0.39
C CYS A 187 17.76 -4.13 1.16
N GLN A 188 17.73 -5.41 0.77
CA GLN A 188 18.51 -6.48 1.40
C GLN A 188 19.98 -6.55 0.91
N THR A 189 20.31 -5.89 -0.20
CA THR A 189 21.64 -5.98 -0.86
C THR A 189 22.74 -5.34 -0.03
#